data_AF-A0AA50E164-F1
#
_entry.id   AF-A0AA50E164-F1
#
_cell.length_a   1.000
_cell.length_b   1.000
_cell.length_c   1.000
_cell.angle_alpha   90.00
_cell.angle_beta   90.00
_cell.angle_gamma   90.00
#
_symmetry.space_group_name_H-M   'P 1'
#
loop_
_entity.id
_entity.type
_entity.pdbx_description
1 polymer ?
#
loop_
_entity_poly.entity_id
_entity_poly.type
_entity_poly.pdbx_seq_one_letter_code
_entity_poly.pdbx_strand_id
1 'polypeptide(L)'
;MPRQVWIFQRQFSLVPLKHSMTVSTATPAPTAMSQVVNGLLAVKPLWNVAKWQARSMMIKRAERLGIPWRETVKNYQQQDWQSHWRSVVDENLTYPDYYNASFHGYDQGHMCWDAAFEFEVAANAVHSSLYPEAGAQGDAELRRSYHNVLLAQLPQAPQTILDLHCTVGLSSFTLQACYPEAKLTGLDFSPYYVTLAHHHGQEKGATINWVHALPEPLD
;
A
#
# COMPACT_ATOMS: atom_id res chain seq x y z
N MET A 1 -2.22 24.96 -7.29
CA MET A 1 -1.56 23.82 -6.61
C MET A 1 -1.46 22.66 -7.59
N PRO A 2 -0.28 22.08 -7.83
CA PRO A 2 -0.15 21.07 -8.87
C PRO A 2 -0.84 19.79 -8.39
N ARG A 3 -1.88 19.38 -9.10
CA ARG A 3 -2.49 18.05 -8.94
C ARG A 3 -1.44 17.04 -9.40
N GLN A 4 -0.81 16.34 -8.47
CA GLN A 4 0.06 15.22 -8.79
C GLN A 4 -0.78 14.13 -9.45
N VAL A 5 -0.66 14.03 -10.77
CA VAL A 5 -1.16 12.89 -11.54
C VAL A 5 -0.06 11.83 -11.52
N TRP A 6 -0.15 10.88 -10.59
CA TRP A 6 0.65 9.67 -10.69
C TRP A 6 -0.11 8.66 -11.55
N ILE A 7 0.30 8.64 -12.82
CA ILE A 7 0.06 7.59 -13.80
C ILE A 7 0.52 6.26 -13.19
N PHE A 8 -0.28 5.20 -13.39
CA PHE A 8 0.11 3.80 -13.17
C PHE A 8 1.59 3.60 -13.48
N GLN A 9 2.33 3.00 -12.54
CA GLN A 9 3.73 2.62 -12.69
C GLN A 9 4.09 2.30 -14.15
N ARG A 10 4.99 3.09 -14.73
CA ARG A 10 5.85 2.59 -15.81
C ARG A 10 6.45 1.29 -15.29
N GLN A 11 6.27 0.22 -16.07
CA GLN A 11 7.02 -1.02 -15.91
C GLN A 11 8.50 -0.69 -15.64
N PHE A 12 9.02 -1.09 -14.49
CA PHE A 12 10.45 -1.33 -14.37
C PHE A 12 10.75 -2.56 -15.22
N SER A 13 11.03 -2.36 -16.51
CA SER A 13 11.76 -3.35 -17.30
C SER A 13 13.16 -3.44 -16.71
N LEU A 14 13.42 -4.48 -15.91
CA LEU A 14 14.76 -4.82 -15.47
C LEU A 14 15.56 -5.27 -16.71
N VAL A 15 16.29 -4.33 -17.31
CA VAL A 15 17.39 -4.63 -18.23
C VAL A 15 18.59 -5.03 -17.37
N PRO A 16 19.32 -6.12 -17.68
CA PRO A 16 20.46 -6.53 -16.88
C PRO A 16 21.54 -5.45 -16.85
N LEU A 17 21.92 -5.05 -15.64
CA LEU A 17 22.90 -4.00 -15.35
C LEU A 17 24.28 -4.34 -15.92
N LYS A 18 24.68 -3.63 -16.97
CA LYS A 18 26.06 -3.21 -17.19
C LYS A 18 26.04 -1.74 -17.63
N HIS A 19 26.88 -0.92 -16.99
CA HIS A 19 27.19 0.50 -17.19
C HIS A 19 26.58 1.48 -16.18
N SER A 20 27.46 2.36 -15.66
CA SER A 20 27.23 3.39 -14.66
C SER A 20 26.01 4.26 -14.94
N MET A 21 25.17 4.44 -13.92
CA MET A 21 24.03 5.36 -13.97
C MET A 21 24.48 6.78 -13.62
N THR A 22 24.57 7.64 -14.62
CA THR A 22 24.33 9.08 -14.43
C THR A 22 22.82 9.29 -14.37
N VAL A 23 22.31 9.77 -13.24
CA VAL A 23 20.91 10.19 -13.09
C VAL A 23 20.68 11.44 -13.93
N SER A 24 19.95 11.31 -15.02
CA SER A 24 19.46 12.47 -15.78
C SER A 24 18.29 13.09 -15.04
N THR A 25 18.43 14.35 -14.61
CA THR A 25 17.39 15.13 -13.91
C THR A 25 16.40 15.81 -14.87
N ALA A 26 16.48 15.54 -16.18
CA ALA A 26 15.59 16.17 -17.15
C ALA A 26 14.21 15.50 -17.15
N THR A 27 13.19 16.19 -16.62
CA THR A 27 11.79 15.84 -16.89
C THR A 27 11.49 16.16 -18.36
N PRO A 28 11.17 15.18 -19.22
CA PRO A 28 10.85 15.46 -20.62
C PRO A 28 9.61 16.35 -20.69
N ALA A 29 9.65 17.38 -21.53
CA ALA A 29 8.50 18.25 -21.75
C ALA A 29 7.27 17.40 -22.20
N PRO A 30 6.06 17.70 -21.70
CA PRO A 30 4.86 16.96 -22.08
C PRO A 30 4.65 17.06 -23.60
N THR A 31 4.50 15.90 -24.25
CA THR A 31 4.21 15.82 -25.69
C THR A 31 2.82 16.40 -25.98
N ALA A 32 2.57 16.84 -27.22
CA ALA A 32 1.23 17.32 -27.61
C ALA A 32 0.13 16.30 -27.30
N MET A 33 0.44 15.00 -27.45
CA MET A 33 -0.46 13.91 -27.06
C MET A 33 -0.72 13.86 -25.55
N SER A 34 0.29 14.07 -24.70
CA SER A 34 0.06 14.10 -23.26
C SER A 34 -0.70 15.34 -22.80
N GLN A 35 -0.55 16.48 -23.50
CA GLN A 35 -1.35 17.68 -23.23
C GLN A 35 -2.83 17.48 -23.59
N VAL A 36 -3.12 16.84 -24.72
CA VAL A 36 -4.50 16.49 -25.12
C VAL A 36 -5.13 15.49 -24.14
N VAL A 37 -4.39 14.46 -23.74
CA VAL A 37 -4.84 13.51 -22.72
C VAL A 37 -5.11 14.22 -21.39
N ASN A 38 -4.21 15.10 -20.94
CA ASN A 38 -4.41 15.87 -19.72
C ASN A 38 -5.64 16.81 -19.80
N GLY A 39 -5.89 17.42 -20.97
CA GLY A 39 -7.07 18.25 -21.21
C GLY A 39 -8.38 17.45 -21.16
N LEU A 40 -8.40 16.26 -21.78
CA LEU A 40 -9.56 15.35 -21.73
C LEU A 40 -9.81 14.82 -20.30
N LEU A 41 -8.75 14.47 -19.57
CA LEU A 41 -8.84 13.99 -18.18
C LEU A 41 -9.14 15.12 -17.17
N ALA A 42 -8.98 16.39 -17.54
CA ALA A 42 -9.38 17.51 -16.68
C ALA A 42 -10.92 17.61 -16.53
N VAL A 43 -11.68 16.97 -17.42
CA VAL A 43 -13.14 16.88 -17.35
C VAL A 43 -13.53 15.82 -16.32
N LYS A 44 -14.01 16.26 -15.14
CA LYS A 44 -14.36 15.39 -14.00
C LYS A 44 -15.20 14.15 -14.38
N PRO A 45 -16.27 14.24 -15.19
CA PRO A 45 -17.01 13.06 -15.64
C PRO A 45 -16.15 12.04 -16.41
N LEU A 46 -15.32 12.51 -17.35
CA LEU A 46 -14.45 11.63 -18.15
C LEU A 46 -13.38 10.97 -17.26
N TRP A 47 -12.81 11.73 -16.33
CA TRP A 47 -11.90 11.20 -15.32
C TRP A 47 -12.54 10.09 -14.48
N ASN A 48 -13.77 10.29 -14.00
CA ASN A 48 -14.47 9.30 -13.20
C ASN A 48 -14.75 8.00 -13.98
N VAL A 49 -15.11 8.11 -15.26
CA VAL A 49 -15.28 6.93 -16.13
C VAL A 49 -13.94 6.21 -16.32
N ALA A 50 -12.86 6.94 -16.60
CA ALA A 50 -11.53 6.35 -16.75
C ALA A 50 -11.05 5.66 -15.47
N LYS A 51 -11.22 6.29 -14.30
CA LYS A 51 -10.93 5.69 -12.98
C LYS A 51 -11.69 4.38 -12.79
N TRP A 52 -13.00 4.39 -13.04
CA TRP A 52 -13.85 3.21 -12.89
C TRP A 52 -13.43 2.07 -13.82
N GLN A 53 -13.10 2.38 -15.08
CA GLN A 53 -12.62 1.37 -16.04
C GLN A 53 -11.29 0.77 -15.59
N ALA A 54 -10.32 1.60 -15.20
CA ALA A 54 -9.02 1.14 -14.72
C ALA A 54 -9.16 0.23 -13.50
N ARG A 55 -9.95 0.63 -12.50
CA ARG A 55 -10.26 -0.17 -11.32
C ARG A 55 -10.91 -1.50 -11.71
N SER A 56 -11.91 -1.47 -12.59
CA SER A 56 -12.62 -2.67 -13.05
C SER A 56 -11.69 -3.66 -13.75
N MET A 57 -10.73 -3.18 -14.55
CA MET A 57 -9.74 -4.03 -15.20
C MET A 57 -8.78 -4.66 -14.18
N MET A 58 -8.32 -3.89 -13.19
CA MET A 58 -7.45 -4.39 -12.13
C MET A 58 -8.13 -5.50 -11.32
N ILE A 59 -9.37 -5.29 -10.88
CA ILE A 59 -10.16 -6.28 -10.13
C ILE A 59 -10.34 -7.56 -10.96
N LYS A 60 -10.77 -7.44 -12.23
CA LYS A 60 -10.94 -8.60 -13.12
C LYS A 60 -9.63 -9.34 -13.37
N ARG A 61 -8.50 -8.63 -13.42
CA ARG A 61 -7.18 -9.26 -13.52
C ARG A 61 -6.84 -10.02 -12.24
N ALA A 62 -7.04 -9.40 -11.07
CA ALA A 62 -6.78 -10.04 -9.78
C ALA A 62 -7.57 -11.35 -9.62
N GLU A 63 -8.86 -11.32 -9.94
CA GLU A 63 -9.73 -12.50 -9.84
C GLU A 63 -9.32 -13.62 -10.82
N ARG A 64 -8.87 -13.27 -12.05
CA ARG A 64 -8.30 -14.26 -12.99
C ARG A 64 -7.01 -14.91 -12.48
N LEU A 65 -6.29 -14.25 -11.58
CA LEU A 65 -5.10 -14.78 -10.93
C LEU A 65 -5.43 -15.55 -9.64
N GLY A 66 -6.71 -15.73 -9.30
CA GLY A 66 -7.15 -16.40 -8.09
C GLY A 66 -7.15 -15.51 -6.84
N ILE A 67 -7.01 -14.20 -6.98
CA ILE A 67 -7.08 -13.25 -5.85
C ILE A 67 -8.55 -12.82 -5.68
N PRO A 68 -9.22 -13.15 -4.56
CA PRO A 68 -10.68 -13.01 -4.41
C PRO A 68 -11.11 -11.58 -4.05
N TRP A 69 -10.73 -10.60 -4.86
CA TRP A 69 -10.87 -9.16 -4.55
C TRP A 69 -12.26 -8.75 -4.06
N ARG A 70 -13.32 -9.02 -4.85
CA ARG A 70 -14.68 -8.57 -4.49
C ARG A 70 -15.21 -9.29 -3.26
N GLU A 71 -14.87 -10.56 -3.09
CA GLU A 71 -15.29 -11.35 -1.94
C GLU A 71 -14.62 -10.85 -0.67
N THR A 72 -13.29 -10.62 -0.69
CA THR A 72 -12.55 -10.02 0.43
C THR A 72 -13.15 -8.69 0.86
N VAL A 73 -13.37 -7.77 -0.08
CA VAL A 73 -13.95 -6.46 0.23
C VAL A 73 -15.36 -6.60 0.81
N LYS A 74 -16.20 -7.46 0.22
CA LYS A 74 -17.56 -7.71 0.72
C LYS A 74 -17.54 -8.26 2.15
N ASN A 75 -16.63 -9.18 2.45
CA ASN A 75 -16.50 -9.75 3.79
C ASN A 75 -16.11 -8.67 4.80
N TYR A 76 -15.17 -7.78 4.48
CA TYR A 76 -14.82 -6.67 5.35
C TYR A 76 -15.95 -5.65 5.54
N GLN A 77 -16.71 -5.35 4.48
CA GLN A 77 -17.86 -4.45 4.55
C GLN A 77 -19.00 -4.96 5.45
N GLN A 78 -19.03 -6.27 5.76
CA GLN A 78 -20.04 -6.89 6.62
C GLN A 78 -19.65 -6.92 8.10
N GLN A 79 -18.42 -6.51 8.44
CA GLN A 79 -17.93 -6.53 9.82
C GLN A 79 -18.20 -5.22 10.54
N ASP A 80 -18.29 -5.29 11.88
CA ASP A 80 -18.28 -4.13 12.75
C ASP A 80 -16.84 -3.81 13.19
N TRP A 81 -16.34 -2.67 12.72
CA TRP A 81 -14.98 -2.21 12.98
C TRP A 81 -14.83 -1.38 14.24
N GLN A 82 -15.93 -1.06 14.94
CA GLN A 82 -15.94 -0.06 16.00
C GLN A 82 -15.06 -0.46 17.20
N SER A 83 -14.99 -1.74 17.54
CA SER A 83 -14.15 -2.26 18.62
C SER A 83 -12.66 -2.10 18.29
N HIS A 84 -12.25 -2.51 17.10
CA HIS A 84 -10.86 -2.37 16.64
C HIS A 84 -10.49 -0.90 16.53
N TRP A 85 -11.35 -0.07 15.94
CA TRP A 85 -11.15 1.37 15.80
C TRP A 85 -10.86 2.03 17.15
N ARG A 86 -11.74 1.83 18.15
CA ARG A 86 -11.56 2.38 19.50
C ARG A 86 -10.29 1.92 20.20
N SER A 87 -9.74 0.77 19.80
CA SER A 87 -8.56 0.20 20.45
C SER A 87 -7.26 0.87 20.00
N VAL A 88 -7.23 1.44 18.78
CA VAL A 88 -5.96 1.89 18.16
C VAL A 88 -6.00 3.30 17.60
N VAL A 89 -7.17 3.87 17.35
CA VAL A 89 -7.29 5.19 16.72
C VAL A 89 -7.21 6.29 17.76
N ASP A 90 -6.20 7.15 17.62
CA ASP A 90 -6.20 8.48 18.24
C ASP A 90 -7.10 9.45 17.46
N GLU A 91 -8.27 9.76 18.01
CA GLU A 91 -9.23 10.71 17.46
C GLU A 91 -8.78 12.18 17.59
N ASN A 92 -7.72 12.46 18.37
CA ASN A 92 -7.17 13.81 18.53
C ASN A 92 -6.04 14.08 17.54
N LEU A 93 -5.66 13.10 16.71
CA LEU A 93 -4.60 13.27 15.72
C LEU A 93 -5.02 14.30 14.66
N THR A 94 -4.25 15.37 14.54
CA THR A 94 -4.47 16.41 13.53
C THR A 94 -3.62 16.16 12.30
N TYR A 95 -4.24 16.23 11.11
CA TYR A 95 -3.57 15.96 9.84
C TYR A 95 -3.28 17.23 9.07
N PRO A 96 -2.09 17.34 8.46
CA PRO A 96 -1.89 18.23 7.33
C PRO A 96 -2.84 17.89 6.17
N ASP A 97 -3.33 18.91 5.46
CA ASP A 97 -4.31 18.75 4.36
C ASP A 97 -3.89 17.73 3.29
N TYR A 98 -2.57 17.58 3.06
CA TYR A 98 -2.05 16.69 2.02
C TYR A 98 -2.30 15.20 2.30
N TYR A 99 -2.60 14.82 3.55
CA TYR A 99 -2.92 13.44 3.91
C TYR A 99 -4.25 12.94 3.34
N ASN A 100 -5.16 13.87 3.01
CA ASN A 100 -6.45 13.55 2.40
C ASN A 100 -6.43 13.66 0.86
N ALA A 101 -5.25 13.79 0.26
CA ALA A 101 -5.12 13.89 -1.19
C ALA A 101 -5.49 12.57 -1.87
N SER A 102 -6.17 12.66 -3.02
CA SER A 102 -6.51 11.49 -3.82
C SER A 102 -5.27 10.72 -4.24
N PHE A 103 -5.30 9.40 -4.05
CA PHE A 103 -4.19 8.50 -4.34
C PHE A 103 -4.72 7.15 -4.82
N HIS A 104 -4.05 6.50 -5.78
CA HIS A 104 -4.43 5.21 -6.39
C HIS A 104 -5.92 5.05 -6.79
N GLY A 105 -6.59 6.16 -7.14
CA GLY A 105 -8.00 6.15 -7.55
C GLY A 105 -9.00 6.27 -6.40
N TYR A 106 -8.54 6.35 -5.15
CA TYR A 106 -9.35 6.69 -3.98
C TYR A 106 -9.42 8.22 -3.83
N ASP A 107 -10.62 8.78 -3.71
CA ASP A 107 -10.79 10.23 -3.64
C ASP A 107 -10.28 10.82 -2.31
N GLN A 108 -10.33 10.06 -1.22
CA GLN A 108 -9.78 10.39 0.10
C GLN A 108 -8.38 9.79 0.33
N GLY A 109 -7.75 9.28 -0.73
CA GLY A 109 -6.43 8.64 -0.65
C GLY A 109 -6.42 7.47 0.33
N HIS A 110 -5.53 7.55 1.32
CA HIS A 110 -5.36 6.53 2.36
C HIS A 110 -6.38 6.65 3.50
N MET A 111 -7.15 7.73 3.55
CA MET A 111 -8.07 8.06 4.64
C MET A 111 -9.48 7.50 4.38
N CYS A 112 -9.60 6.26 3.89
CA CYS A 112 -10.90 5.62 3.73
C CYS A 112 -10.87 4.09 3.84
N TRP A 113 -12.02 3.52 4.19
CA TRP A 113 -12.22 2.07 4.28
C TRP A 113 -11.96 1.33 2.98
N ASP A 114 -12.36 1.89 1.83
CA ASP A 114 -12.14 1.24 0.53
C ASP A 114 -10.65 1.02 0.28
N ALA A 115 -9.80 1.98 0.64
CA ALA A 115 -8.35 1.83 0.49
C ALA A 115 -7.80 0.75 1.43
N ALA A 116 -8.33 0.65 2.66
CA ALA A 116 -7.93 -0.37 3.64
C ALA A 116 -8.35 -1.78 3.21
N PHE A 117 -9.64 -1.98 2.91
CA PHE A 117 -10.19 -3.29 2.53
C PHE A 117 -9.56 -3.85 1.26
N GLU A 118 -9.12 -2.98 0.36
CA GLU A 118 -8.51 -3.39 -0.90
C GLU A 118 -7.00 -3.53 -0.85
N PHE A 119 -6.34 -3.09 0.22
CA PHE A 119 -4.88 -2.97 0.24
C PHE A 119 -4.17 -4.30 -0.06
N GLU A 120 -4.55 -5.38 0.64
CA GLU A 120 -3.90 -6.68 0.47
C GLU A 120 -4.15 -7.28 -0.92
N VAL A 121 -5.40 -7.28 -1.37
CA VAL A 121 -5.75 -7.81 -2.71
C VAL A 121 -5.15 -6.97 -3.84
N ALA A 122 -5.00 -5.66 -3.64
CA ALA A 122 -4.27 -4.75 -4.52
C ALA A 122 -2.79 -5.09 -4.59
N ALA A 123 -2.14 -5.26 -3.44
CA ALA A 123 -0.74 -5.59 -3.35
C ALA A 123 -0.45 -6.96 -4.01
N ASN A 124 -1.25 -7.97 -3.71
CA ASN A 124 -1.20 -9.29 -4.36
C ASN A 124 -1.34 -9.17 -5.89
N ALA A 125 -2.29 -8.38 -6.37
CA ALA A 125 -2.52 -8.21 -7.80
C ALA A 125 -1.35 -7.49 -8.48
N VAL A 126 -0.85 -6.40 -7.90
CA VAL A 126 0.26 -5.62 -8.48
C VAL A 126 1.56 -6.40 -8.45
N HIS A 127 1.89 -7.03 -7.32
CA HIS A 127 3.16 -7.74 -7.16
C HIS A 127 3.21 -9.12 -7.83
N SER A 128 2.07 -9.68 -8.25
CA SER A 128 2.03 -10.92 -9.05
C SER A 128 2.89 -10.86 -10.33
N SER A 129 3.09 -9.68 -10.93
CA SER A 129 3.95 -9.55 -12.11
C SER A 129 5.44 -9.54 -11.81
N LEU A 130 5.83 -9.29 -10.55
CA LEU A 130 7.24 -9.32 -10.13
C LEU A 130 7.74 -10.77 -9.97
N TYR A 131 6.85 -11.66 -9.54
CA TYR A 131 7.13 -13.09 -9.34
C TYR A 131 6.06 -13.95 -10.05
N PRO A 132 6.14 -14.10 -11.39
CA PRO A 132 5.12 -14.81 -12.16
C PRO A 132 4.85 -16.24 -11.67
N GLU A 133 5.92 -16.94 -11.24
CA GLU A 133 5.84 -18.31 -10.72
C GLU A 133 5.09 -18.41 -9.38
N ALA A 134 5.01 -17.31 -8.62
CA ALA A 134 4.31 -17.26 -7.34
C ALA A 134 2.83 -16.86 -7.49
N GLY A 135 2.43 -16.35 -8.67
CA GLY A 135 1.05 -15.96 -8.97
C GLY A 135 0.47 -15.01 -7.91
N ALA A 136 -0.63 -15.42 -7.26
CA ALA A 136 -1.29 -14.64 -6.20
C ALA A 136 -0.40 -14.37 -4.98
N GLN A 137 0.69 -15.13 -4.79
CA GLN A 137 1.65 -14.98 -3.69
C GLN A 137 2.82 -14.05 -4.01
N GLY A 138 2.81 -13.36 -5.16
CA GLY A 138 3.92 -12.49 -5.56
C GLY A 138 4.24 -11.37 -4.56
N ASP A 139 3.24 -10.89 -3.82
CA ASP A 139 3.43 -9.95 -2.72
C ASP A 139 4.21 -10.55 -1.54
N ALA A 140 3.86 -11.78 -1.15
CA ALA A 140 4.56 -12.51 -0.09
C ALA A 140 6.01 -12.81 -0.48
N GLU A 141 6.27 -13.17 -1.74
CA GLU A 141 7.64 -13.35 -2.25
C GLU A 141 8.45 -12.05 -2.24
N LEU A 142 7.83 -10.93 -2.65
CA LEU A 142 8.48 -9.63 -2.55
C LEU A 142 8.91 -9.35 -1.10
N ARG A 143 8.01 -9.55 -0.14
CA ARG A 143 8.31 -9.32 1.29
C ARG A 143 9.40 -10.23 1.81
N ARG A 144 9.31 -11.52 1.50
CA ARG A 144 10.34 -12.49 1.86
C ARG A 144 11.70 -12.08 1.28
N SER A 145 11.74 -11.59 0.05
CA SER A 145 13.00 -11.25 -0.62
C SER A 145 13.81 -10.19 0.12
N TYR A 146 13.19 -9.07 0.53
CA TYR A 146 13.93 -8.02 1.25
C TYR A 146 14.17 -8.40 2.73
N HIS A 147 13.30 -9.19 3.37
CA HIS A 147 13.58 -9.70 4.71
C HIS A 147 14.76 -10.69 4.73
N ASN A 148 14.91 -11.52 3.70
CA ASN A 148 16.07 -12.41 3.57
C ASN A 148 17.38 -11.63 3.48
N VAL A 149 17.37 -10.46 2.82
CA VAL A 149 18.52 -9.56 2.80
C VAL A 149 18.81 -9.03 4.21
N LEU A 150 17.79 -8.57 4.94
CA LEU A 150 17.97 -8.09 6.32
C LEU A 150 18.53 -9.18 7.25
N LEU A 151 18.00 -10.41 7.18
CA LEU A 151 18.50 -11.54 7.96
C LEU A 151 19.97 -11.86 7.66
N ALA A 152 20.40 -11.70 6.41
CA ALA A 152 21.80 -11.94 6.02
C ALA A 152 22.74 -10.80 6.43
N GLN A 153 22.24 -9.55 6.53
CA GLN A 153 23.06 -8.37 6.78
C GLN A 153 23.09 -7.93 8.25
N LEU A 154 22.16 -8.42 9.08
CA LEU A 154 22.09 -8.08 10.50
C LEU A 154 22.73 -9.21 11.34
N PRO A 155 24.00 -9.06 11.78
CA PRO A 155 24.70 -10.10 12.55
C PRO A 155 24.08 -10.34 13.94
N GLN A 156 23.29 -9.39 14.43
CA GLN A 156 22.51 -9.50 15.65
C GLN A 156 21.06 -9.19 15.34
N ALA A 157 20.15 -10.03 15.80
CA ALA A 157 18.71 -9.80 15.63
C ALA A 157 18.30 -8.52 16.39
N PRO A 158 17.52 -7.61 15.77
CA PRO A 158 17.02 -6.43 16.43
C PRO A 158 16.06 -6.83 17.56
N GLN A 159 16.21 -6.19 18.73
CA GLN A 159 15.30 -6.41 19.87
C GLN A 159 14.04 -5.55 19.80
N THR A 160 14.06 -4.49 19.00
CA THR A 160 12.94 -3.56 18.81
C THR A 160 12.90 -3.16 17.34
N ILE A 161 11.72 -3.20 16.76
CA ILE A 161 11.49 -2.91 15.35
C ILE A 161 10.30 -1.95 15.26
N LEU A 162 10.45 -0.89 14.47
CA LEU A 162 9.37 0.00 14.07
C LEU A 162 9.14 -0.19 12.57
N ASP A 163 7.97 -0.70 12.20
CA ASP A 163 7.48 -0.74 10.82
C ASP A 163 6.70 0.55 10.54
N LEU A 164 7.39 1.53 9.94
CA LEU A 164 6.84 2.83 9.61
C LEU A 164 6.06 2.75 8.30
N HIS A 165 4.82 3.27 8.30
CA HIS A 165 3.83 3.02 7.24
C HIS A 165 3.47 1.55 7.13
N CYS A 166 3.10 0.94 8.26
CA CYS A 166 2.78 -0.48 8.33
C CYS A 166 1.56 -0.86 7.49
N THR A 167 0.74 0.10 7.08
CA THR A 167 -0.53 -0.10 6.37
C THR A 167 -1.38 -1.16 7.07
N VAL A 168 -1.86 -2.18 6.36
CA VAL A 168 -2.68 -3.27 6.91
C VAL A 168 -1.86 -4.40 7.56
N GLY A 169 -0.56 -4.17 7.79
CA GLY A 169 0.32 -5.03 8.58
C GLY A 169 1.09 -6.11 7.81
N LEU A 170 1.00 -6.17 6.47
CA LEU A 170 1.60 -7.28 5.69
C LEU A 170 3.10 -7.45 5.92
N SER A 171 3.84 -6.33 5.97
CA SER A 171 5.27 -6.34 6.29
C SER A 171 5.50 -6.67 7.76
N SER A 172 4.71 -6.10 8.66
CA SER A 172 4.81 -6.30 10.10
C SER A 172 4.65 -7.77 10.50
N PHE A 173 3.69 -8.50 9.92
CA PHE A 173 3.51 -9.93 10.18
C PHE A 173 4.73 -10.74 9.73
N THR A 174 5.31 -10.37 8.59
CA THR A 174 6.52 -11.03 8.09
C THR A 174 7.73 -10.72 8.98
N LEU A 175 7.86 -9.46 9.45
CA LEU A 175 8.89 -9.05 10.40
C LEU A 175 8.79 -9.82 11.72
N GLN A 176 7.58 -9.98 12.27
CA GLN A 176 7.37 -10.75 13.49
C GLN A 176 7.73 -12.23 13.30
N ALA A 177 7.41 -12.82 12.15
CA ALA A 177 7.81 -14.20 11.85
C ALA A 177 9.34 -14.35 11.73
N CYS A 178 10.04 -13.36 11.16
CA CYS A 178 11.50 -13.36 11.04
C CYS A 178 12.21 -13.07 12.37
N TYR A 179 11.61 -12.25 13.23
CA TYR A 179 12.18 -11.80 14.50
C TYR A 179 11.17 -12.00 15.65
N PRO A 180 10.89 -13.26 16.04
CA PRO A 180 9.81 -13.57 17.00
C PRO A 180 10.04 -13.01 18.41
N GLU A 181 11.30 -12.71 18.77
CA GLU A 181 11.66 -12.13 20.06
C GLU A 181 11.66 -10.59 20.04
N ALA A 182 11.56 -9.96 18.87
CA ALA A 182 11.58 -8.51 18.75
C ALA A 182 10.27 -7.89 19.23
N LYS A 183 10.38 -6.79 19.96
CA LYS A 183 9.24 -5.91 20.24
C LYS A 183 8.91 -5.13 18.96
N LEU A 184 7.84 -5.53 18.28
CA LEU A 184 7.42 -4.92 17.02
C LEU A 184 6.33 -3.88 17.25
N THR A 185 6.53 -2.69 16.69
CA THR A 185 5.49 -1.66 16.55
C THR A 185 5.21 -1.42 15.07
N GLY A 186 3.95 -1.51 14.66
CA GLY A 186 3.48 -1.04 13.35
C GLY A 186 2.84 0.33 13.50
N LEU A 187 3.35 1.32 12.77
CA LEU A 187 2.85 2.69 12.80
C LEU A 187 2.32 3.07 11.42
N ASP A 188 1.09 3.57 11.37
CA ASP A 188 0.57 4.24 10.18
C ASP A 188 -0.26 5.47 10.58
N PHE A 189 -0.31 6.45 9.68
CA PHE A 189 -1.13 7.63 9.87
C PHE A 189 -2.59 7.37 9.52
N SER A 190 -2.90 6.35 8.70
CA SER A 190 -4.28 6.07 8.35
C SER A 190 -4.95 5.29 9.47
N PRO A 191 -6.03 5.82 10.09
CA PRO A 191 -6.75 5.11 11.14
C PRO A 191 -7.42 3.86 10.57
N TYR A 192 -7.81 3.88 9.30
CA TYR A 192 -8.41 2.75 8.59
C TYR A 192 -7.42 1.60 8.43
N TYR A 193 -6.18 1.91 8.05
CA TYR A 193 -5.13 0.90 7.92
C TYR A 193 -4.76 0.27 9.25
N VAL A 194 -4.47 1.09 10.27
CA VAL A 194 -4.10 0.57 11.60
C VAL A 194 -5.26 -0.19 12.25
N THR A 195 -6.51 0.20 12.03
CA THR A 195 -7.68 -0.57 12.48
C THR A 195 -7.72 -1.97 11.85
N LEU A 196 -7.51 -2.06 10.54
CA LEU A 196 -7.49 -3.34 9.83
C LEU A 196 -6.26 -4.19 10.19
N ALA A 197 -5.10 -3.57 10.37
CA ALA A 197 -3.89 -4.23 10.85
C ALA A 197 -4.08 -4.83 12.25
N HIS A 198 -4.73 -4.10 13.16
CA HIS A 198 -5.09 -4.58 14.48
C HIS A 198 -6.02 -5.80 14.43
N HIS A 199 -7.06 -5.76 13.58
CA HIS A 199 -7.93 -6.91 13.35
C HIS A 199 -7.14 -8.14 12.84
N HIS A 200 -6.33 -7.97 11.79
CA HIS A 200 -5.49 -9.05 11.28
C HIS A 200 -4.50 -9.58 12.33
N GLY A 201 -3.99 -8.70 13.18
CA GLY A 201 -3.12 -9.07 14.29
C GLY A 201 -3.84 -9.98 15.28
N GLN A 202 -5.09 -9.67 15.64
CA GLN A 202 -5.90 -10.53 16.51
C GLN A 202 -6.19 -11.89 15.86
N GLU A 203 -6.60 -11.92 14.59
CA GLU A 203 -6.86 -13.18 13.87
C GLU A 203 -5.62 -14.08 13.78
N LYS A 204 -4.44 -13.48 13.62
CA LYS A 204 -3.16 -14.19 13.49
C LYS A 204 -2.47 -14.49 14.82
N GLY A 205 -3.02 -14.02 15.96
CA GLY A 205 -2.37 -14.10 17.26
C GLY A 205 -1.05 -13.33 17.34
N ALA A 206 -0.92 -12.27 16.54
CA ALA A 206 0.30 -11.47 16.42
C ALA A 206 0.47 -10.54 17.63
N THR A 207 1.66 -10.52 18.23
CA THR A 207 2.01 -9.65 19.37
C THR A 207 2.65 -8.35 18.89
N ILE A 208 1.91 -7.57 18.10
CA ILE A 208 2.38 -6.33 17.48
C ILE A 208 1.66 -5.14 18.14
N ASN A 209 2.42 -4.13 18.52
CA ASN A 209 1.86 -2.86 18.98
C ASN A 209 1.46 -2.02 17.77
N TRP A 210 0.17 -1.71 17.61
CA TRP A 210 -0.32 -0.91 16.49
C TRP A 210 -0.55 0.53 16.92
N VAL A 211 0.07 1.47 16.23
CA VAL A 211 0.07 2.89 16.61
C VAL A 211 -0.48 3.72 15.47
N HIS A 212 -1.53 4.47 15.77
CA HIS A 212 -2.06 5.52 14.91
C HIS A 212 -1.32 6.83 15.17
N ALA A 213 -0.41 7.22 14.29
CA ALA A 213 0.39 8.44 14.45
C ALA A 213 0.95 8.94 13.12
N LEU A 214 1.33 10.22 13.08
CA LEU A 214 2.09 10.75 11.95
C LEU A 214 3.54 10.22 11.98
N PRO A 215 4.13 9.90 10.81
CA PRO A 215 5.53 9.48 10.71
C PRO A 215 6.50 10.65 10.88
N GLU A 216 6.04 11.88 10.62
CA GLU A 216 6.76 13.12 10.82
C GLU A 216 6.18 13.98 11.97
N PRO A 217 6.99 14.83 12.60
CA PRO A 217 6.47 15.87 13.49
C PRO A 217 5.63 16.89 12.70
N LEU A 218 4.65 17.47 13.39
CA LEU A 218 3.96 18.67 12.91
C LEU A 218 4.87 19.89 13.12
N ASP A 219 5.11 20.66 12.07
CA ASP A 219 5.84 21.95 12.12
C ASP A 219 5.10 23.01 12.95
#